data_AF-A0AAD7BG35-F1
#
_entry.id   AF-A0AAD7BG35-F1
#
_cell.length_a   1.000
_cell.length_b   1.000
_cell.length_c   1.000
_cell.angle_alpha   90.00
_cell.angle_beta   90.00
_cell.angle_gamma   90.00
#
_symmetry.space_group_name_H-M   'P 1'
#
loop_
_entity.id
_entity.type
_entity.pdbx_description
1 polymer ?
#
loop_
_entity_poly.entity_id
_entity_poly.type
_entity_poly.pdbx_seq_one_letter_code
_entity_poly.pdbx_strand_id
1 'polypeptide(L)'
;MSSIPPLQAFSLGADFAYLSERGLPITSDGEYDYENQAAANRSPQGHSAVTNLIETIEVIKPKGKVTPDLSVVVRSLFGSAPRTAFHPDAVDDRKGAFMDGITLLSHLPPSSSAAKDLSNAAITLLYETIPHPPAASLGAMHAFRQADGGGNNLQDPDRGRAGTPYARKCARKKRDFPNIVAGSRANIRYLDACARHPRDWNINATSSYLDLSPLYGINQATQDMVRDKAQGRGVLYPDTFSEERLTFLPPAASALLVIFNRNHNYIAEMLLKMNERGGWSDPPPADIKLKAQQDEEIFQTSRLVNCGHFINLIVSDLCGGLLGIVWANLEGIISPLLDNAFGPIKGKNGKIVERGQGNQCSAEFNVIYRWHPALSERDHQWTEDTFRKVFGDAPLDELFLQDFTQAFGRASSAINPDPSQRTFGGFVQLRVLM
;
A
#
# COMPACT_ATOMS: atom_id res chain seq x y z
N MET A 1 -27.15 34.34 -57.66
CA MET A 1 -25.87 33.61 -57.65
C MET A 1 -24.94 34.39 -56.74
N SER A 2 -24.67 33.90 -55.54
CA SER A 2 -23.73 34.52 -54.60
C SER A 2 -22.34 34.51 -55.24
N SER A 3 -21.73 35.69 -55.38
CA SER A 3 -20.36 35.83 -55.88
C SER A 3 -19.42 35.09 -54.94
N ILE A 4 -18.69 34.10 -55.47
CA ILE A 4 -17.67 33.37 -54.72
C ILE A 4 -16.60 34.39 -54.29
N PRO A 5 -16.24 34.47 -53.00
CA PRO A 5 -15.17 35.34 -52.52
C PRO A 5 -13.87 35.10 -53.31
N PRO A 6 -13.08 36.15 -53.63
CA PRO A 6 -11.85 36.01 -54.41
C PRO A 6 -10.87 34.98 -53.88
N LEU A 7 -10.78 34.83 -52.54
CA LEU A 7 -9.92 33.84 -51.89
C LEU A 7 -10.42 32.40 -52.11
N GLN A 8 -11.74 32.19 -52.06
CA GLN A 8 -12.36 30.88 -52.31
C GLN A 8 -12.25 30.50 -53.79
N ALA A 9 -12.39 31.48 -54.70
CA ALA A 9 -12.16 31.26 -56.13
C ALA A 9 -10.70 30.89 -56.44
N PHE A 10 -9.75 31.53 -55.76
CA PHE A 10 -8.33 31.24 -55.89
C PHE A 10 -7.96 29.85 -55.34
N SER A 11 -8.48 29.48 -54.16
CA SER A 11 -8.30 28.14 -53.59
C SER A 11 -8.89 27.03 -54.48
N LEU A 12 -10.11 27.22 -54.98
CA LEU A 12 -10.74 26.28 -55.92
C LEU A 12 -9.93 26.13 -57.22
N GLY A 13 -9.36 27.22 -57.73
CA GLY A 13 -8.48 27.18 -58.90
C GLY A 13 -7.15 26.45 -58.66
N ALA A 14 -6.55 26.64 -57.49
CA ALA A 14 -5.32 25.94 -57.10
C ALA A 14 -5.56 24.44 -56.90
N ASP A 15 -6.69 24.06 -56.30
CA ASP A 15 -7.09 22.66 -56.16
C ASP A 15 -7.44 22.02 -57.49
N PHE A 16 -8.11 22.74 -58.38
CA PHE A 16 -8.39 22.26 -59.72
C PHE A 16 -7.11 21.91 -60.48
N ALA A 17 -6.12 22.81 -60.46
CA ALA A 17 -4.81 22.57 -61.08
C ALA A 17 -4.12 21.34 -60.47
N TYR A 18 -4.05 21.28 -59.13
CA TYR A 18 -3.45 20.15 -58.41
C TYR A 18 -4.12 18.81 -58.68
N LEU A 19 -5.46 18.76 -58.62
CA LEU A 19 -6.24 17.54 -58.85
C LEU A 19 -6.21 17.11 -60.32
N SER A 20 -6.05 18.05 -61.26
CA SER A 20 -5.90 17.74 -62.68
C SER A 20 -4.55 17.11 -63.04
N GLU A 21 -3.50 17.38 -62.25
CA GLU A 21 -2.14 16.88 -62.45
C GLU A 21 -1.86 15.59 -61.65
N ARG A 22 -2.75 15.22 -60.72
CA ARG A 22 -2.62 14.04 -59.88
C ARG A 22 -2.95 12.75 -60.65
N GLY A 23 -2.15 11.71 -60.43
CA GLY A 23 -2.40 10.37 -60.99
C GLY A 23 -3.72 9.77 -60.48
N LEU A 24 -4.34 8.88 -61.27
CA LEU A 24 -5.59 8.20 -60.93
C LEU A 24 -5.43 7.27 -59.71
N PRO A 25 -6.50 7.02 -58.93
CA PRO A 25 -6.45 6.06 -57.84
C PRO A 25 -6.19 4.66 -58.38
N ILE A 26 -5.32 3.91 -57.71
CA ILE A 26 -4.86 2.58 -58.13
C ILE A 26 -5.59 1.44 -57.40
N THR A 27 -6.44 1.77 -56.43
CA THR A 27 -7.22 0.80 -55.65
C THR A 27 -8.57 0.51 -56.32
N SER A 28 -9.12 -0.68 -56.07
CA SER A 28 -10.34 -1.18 -56.74
C SER A 28 -11.64 -0.46 -56.33
N ASP A 29 -11.61 0.25 -55.21
CA ASP A 29 -12.71 1.06 -54.67
C ASP A 29 -12.73 2.50 -55.24
N GLY A 30 -11.70 2.89 -56.01
CA GLY A 30 -11.62 4.21 -56.66
C GLY A 30 -11.25 5.34 -55.70
N GLU A 31 -10.87 5.03 -54.47
CA GLU A 31 -10.36 5.99 -53.49
C GLU A 31 -8.82 6.05 -53.52
N TYR A 32 -8.24 7.08 -52.92
CA TYR A 32 -6.78 7.16 -52.73
C TYR A 32 -6.39 6.62 -51.36
N ASP A 33 -5.16 6.11 -51.22
CA ASP A 33 -4.65 5.51 -49.97
C ASP A 33 -4.79 6.40 -48.73
N TYR A 34 -4.81 7.73 -48.89
CA TYR A 34 -4.97 8.68 -47.79
C TYR A 34 -6.45 8.90 -47.39
N GLU A 35 -7.41 8.58 -48.25
CA GLU A 35 -8.87 8.73 -48.01
C GLU A 35 -9.40 7.59 -47.13
N ASN A 36 -8.80 6.41 -47.29
CA ASN A 36 -9.04 5.17 -46.55
C ASN A 36 -8.44 5.15 -45.13
N GLN A 37 -7.76 6.21 -44.67
CA GLN A 37 -7.22 6.30 -43.31
C GLN A 37 -8.26 6.83 -42.32
N ALA A 38 -8.18 6.36 -41.07
CA ALA A 38 -8.97 6.91 -39.96
C ALA A 38 -8.77 8.43 -39.87
N ALA A 39 -9.83 9.19 -39.52
CA ALA A 39 -9.84 10.66 -39.61
C ALA A 39 -8.64 11.37 -38.93
N ALA A 40 -8.09 10.81 -37.85
CA ALA A 40 -6.89 11.34 -37.16
C ALA A 40 -5.57 11.19 -37.95
N ASN A 41 -5.53 10.30 -38.94
CA ASN A 41 -4.37 9.94 -39.74
C ASN A 41 -4.42 10.40 -41.19
N ARG A 42 -5.58 10.90 -41.67
CA ARG A 42 -5.71 11.41 -43.04
C ARG A 42 -4.66 12.49 -43.33
N SER A 43 -3.91 12.29 -44.40
CA SER A 43 -2.88 13.23 -44.84
C SER A 43 -3.51 14.39 -45.63
N PRO A 44 -2.93 15.62 -45.63
CA PRO A 44 -3.47 16.80 -46.32
C PRO A 44 -3.47 16.72 -47.87
N GLN A 45 -3.32 15.54 -48.45
CA GLN A 45 -3.10 15.29 -49.89
C GLN A 45 -4.38 15.45 -50.74
N GLY A 46 -5.52 15.80 -50.13
CA GLY A 46 -6.77 16.09 -50.82
C GLY A 46 -6.85 17.48 -51.44
N HIS A 47 -5.93 18.39 -51.10
CA HIS A 47 -5.92 19.78 -51.54
C HIS A 47 -4.53 20.20 -52.05
N SER A 48 -4.47 21.24 -52.87
CA SER A 48 -3.23 21.86 -53.32
C SER A 48 -2.43 22.41 -52.14
N ALA A 49 -1.11 22.56 -52.30
CA ALA A 49 -0.26 23.18 -51.26
C ALA A 49 -0.72 24.60 -50.90
N VAL A 50 -1.31 25.31 -51.87
CA VAL A 50 -1.83 26.67 -51.71
C VAL A 50 -3.14 26.67 -50.92
N THR A 51 -4.07 25.76 -51.22
CA THR A 51 -5.32 25.62 -50.44
C THR A 51 -5.04 25.16 -49.01
N ASN A 52 -4.15 24.17 -48.83
CA ASN A 52 -3.71 23.75 -47.50
C ASN A 52 -3.11 24.91 -46.68
N LEU A 53 -2.37 25.81 -47.33
CA LEU A 53 -1.83 27.02 -46.70
C LEU A 53 -2.95 28.02 -46.34
N ILE A 54 -3.92 28.24 -47.23
CA ILE A 54 -5.06 29.12 -46.99
C ILE A 54 -5.91 28.61 -45.83
N GLU A 55 -6.26 27.32 -45.81
CA GLU A 55 -7.00 26.67 -44.72
C GLU A 55 -6.24 26.77 -43.38
N THR A 56 -4.92 26.55 -43.42
CA THR A 56 -4.05 26.74 -42.25
C THR A 56 -4.11 28.17 -41.73
N ILE A 57 -4.03 29.16 -42.62
CA ILE A 57 -4.13 30.57 -42.27
C ILE A 57 -5.53 30.91 -41.74
N GLU A 58 -6.61 30.38 -42.33
CA GLU A 58 -7.98 30.60 -41.88
C GLU A 58 -8.25 30.00 -40.49
N VAL A 59 -7.66 28.85 -40.18
CA VAL A 59 -7.72 28.25 -38.84
C VAL A 59 -6.93 29.06 -37.81
N ILE A 60 -5.83 29.71 -38.19
CA ILE A 60 -4.97 30.50 -37.29
C ILE A 60 -5.48 31.93 -37.12
N LYS A 61 -6.07 32.52 -38.16
CA LYS A 61 -6.53 33.92 -38.22
C LYS A 61 -7.46 34.35 -37.07
N PRO A 62 -8.46 33.56 -36.64
CA PRO A 62 -9.32 33.94 -35.51
C PRO A 62 -8.66 33.72 -34.14
N LYS A 63 -7.53 33.00 -34.06
CA LYS A 63 -6.92 32.59 -32.78
C LYS A 63 -6.02 33.68 -32.16
N GLY A 64 -5.61 34.70 -32.91
CA GLY A 64 -4.82 35.82 -32.41
C GLY A 64 -3.30 35.59 -32.48
N LYS A 65 -2.50 36.53 -31.95
CA LYS A 65 -1.03 36.41 -31.93
C LYS A 65 -0.59 35.40 -30.88
N VAL A 66 0.32 34.50 -31.27
CA VAL A 66 1.02 33.58 -30.34
C VAL A 66 1.83 34.42 -29.35
N THR A 67 1.37 34.48 -28.10
CA THR A 67 2.04 35.17 -27.00
C THR A 67 3.10 34.36 -26.24
N PRO A 68 3.09 33.00 -26.18
CA PRO A 68 4.11 32.29 -25.42
C PRO A 68 5.45 32.21 -26.15
N ASP A 69 6.55 32.32 -25.39
CA ASP A 69 7.91 32.11 -25.88
C ASP A 69 8.13 30.64 -26.25
N LEU A 70 8.16 30.37 -27.56
CA LEU A 70 8.38 29.04 -28.14
C LEU A 70 9.66 28.37 -27.62
N SER A 71 10.69 29.14 -27.28
CA SER A 71 11.95 28.59 -26.76
C SER A 71 11.79 28.04 -25.34
N VAL A 72 10.93 28.65 -24.53
CA VAL A 72 10.61 28.18 -23.17
C VAL A 72 9.77 26.91 -23.25
N VAL A 73 8.73 26.89 -24.08
CA VAL A 73 7.83 25.73 -24.26
C VAL A 73 8.58 24.51 -24.81
N VAL A 74 9.41 24.71 -25.83
CA VAL A 74 10.21 23.62 -26.41
C VAL A 74 11.27 23.12 -25.43
N ARG A 75 11.93 24.01 -24.68
CA ARG A 75 12.91 23.61 -23.65
C ARG A 75 12.25 22.89 -22.47
N SER A 76 11.05 23.30 -22.06
CA SER A 76 10.34 22.72 -20.91
C SER A 76 9.64 21.40 -21.23
N LEU A 77 9.15 21.21 -22.47
CA LEU A 77 8.40 20.01 -22.88
C LEU A 77 9.22 19.01 -23.70
N PHE A 78 10.22 19.48 -24.49
CA PHE A 78 10.98 18.65 -25.44
C PHE A 78 12.51 18.74 -25.28
N GLY A 79 13.01 19.54 -24.33
CA GLY A 79 14.44 19.70 -24.11
C GLY A 79 15.10 18.41 -23.65
N SER A 80 15.91 17.80 -24.50
CA SER A 80 16.74 16.61 -24.25
C SER A 80 17.93 16.86 -23.31
N ALA A 81 17.86 17.87 -22.43
CA ALA A 81 18.79 18.03 -21.32
C ALA A 81 18.27 17.18 -20.15
N PRO A 82 19.14 16.40 -19.49
CA PRO A 82 18.71 15.46 -18.47
C PRO A 82 17.91 16.20 -17.38
N ARG A 83 16.88 15.52 -16.85
CA ARG A 83 16.01 15.86 -15.70
C ARG A 83 16.81 16.12 -14.39
N THR A 84 17.97 16.74 -14.47
CA THR A 84 19.01 16.81 -13.44
C THR A 84 19.64 18.20 -13.45
N ALA A 85 19.20 19.05 -12.52
CA ALA A 85 20.13 19.98 -11.88
C ALA A 85 19.55 20.53 -10.58
N PHE A 86 18.23 20.78 -10.47
CA PHE A 86 17.72 21.44 -9.27
C PHE A 86 16.46 20.83 -8.62
N HIS A 87 15.54 20.16 -9.34
CA HIS A 87 14.50 19.31 -8.73
C HIS A 87 14.05 18.22 -9.72
N PRO A 88 14.40 16.93 -9.52
CA PRO A 88 14.06 15.86 -10.46
C PRO A 88 12.57 15.49 -10.48
N ASP A 89 11.79 15.95 -9.49
CA ASP A 89 10.43 15.47 -9.23
C ASP A 89 9.35 16.60 -9.27
N ALA A 90 9.69 17.83 -9.69
CA ALA A 90 8.73 18.95 -9.72
C ALA A 90 8.96 19.93 -10.88
N VAL A 91 7.91 20.14 -11.68
CA VAL A 91 7.80 21.25 -12.64
C VAL A 91 7.43 22.51 -11.85
N ASP A 92 8.17 23.60 -12.04
CA ASP A 92 7.82 24.89 -11.43
C ASP A 92 6.67 25.54 -12.22
N ASP A 93 5.44 25.18 -11.86
CA ASP A 93 4.21 25.65 -12.50
C ASP A 93 4.05 27.18 -12.47
N ARG A 94 4.77 27.89 -11.59
CA ARG A 94 4.76 29.36 -11.53
C ARG A 94 5.35 30.01 -12.77
N LYS A 95 6.10 29.26 -13.57
CA LYS A 95 6.66 29.71 -14.85
C LYS A 95 5.68 29.61 -16.01
N GLY A 96 4.48 29.07 -15.80
CA GLY A 96 3.41 29.03 -16.81
C GLY A 96 3.66 28.08 -17.98
N ALA A 97 4.78 27.34 -18.01
CA ALA A 97 5.22 26.55 -19.15
C ALA A 97 4.19 25.53 -19.67
N PHE A 98 3.42 24.91 -18.76
CA PHE A 98 2.33 24.01 -19.16
C PHE A 98 1.17 24.77 -19.84
N MET A 99 0.75 25.89 -19.25
CA MET A 99 -0.32 26.73 -19.81
C MET A 99 0.10 27.37 -21.14
N ASP A 100 1.37 27.75 -21.27
CA ASP A 100 1.97 28.25 -22.51
C ASP A 100 2.02 27.15 -23.58
N GLY A 101 2.32 25.90 -23.18
CA GLY A 101 2.25 24.73 -24.05
C GLY A 101 0.83 24.42 -24.55
N ILE A 102 -0.18 24.46 -23.67
CA ILE A 102 -1.60 24.30 -24.07
C ILE A 102 -2.06 25.46 -24.97
N THR A 103 -1.61 26.68 -24.68
CA THR A 103 -1.88 27.85 -25.51
C THR A 103 -1.28 27.67 -26.90
N LEU A 104 -0.02 27.22 -27.01
CA LEU A 104 0.60 26.91 -28.29
C LEU A 104 -0.14 25.80 -29.04
N LEU A 105 -0.51 24.71 -28.34
CA LEU A 105 -1.27 23.61 -28.91
C LEU A 105 -2.60 24.09 -29.53
N SER A 106 -3.30 25.01 -28.86
CA SER A 106 -4.57 25.56 -29.36
C SER A 106 -4.40 26.36 -30.66
N HIS A 107 -3.21 26.89 -30.94
CA HIS A 107 -2.90 27.69 -32.14
C HIS A 107 -2.34 26.86 -33.30
N LEU A 108 -1.80 25.68 -33.03
CA LEU A 108 -1.26 24.82 -34.09
C LEU A 108 -2.38 24.17 -34.92
N PRO A 109 -2.14 23.90 -36.22
CA PRO A 109 -3.07 23.12 -37.05
C PRO A 109 -3.18 21.69 -36.50
N PRO A 110 -4.40 21.13 -36.34
CA PRO A 110 -4.60 19.78 -35.77
C PRO A 110 -3.90 18.66 -36.55
N SER A 111 -3.66 18.84 -37.84
CA SER A 111 -2.97 17.89 -38.71
C SER A 111 -1.44 17.97 -38.67
N SER A 112 -0.87 19.00 -38.01
CA SER A 112 0.58 19.19 -37.95
C SER A 112 1.26 18.18 -37.02
N SER A 113 2.46 17.72 -37.41
CA SER A 113 3.27 16.84 -36.56
C SER A 113 3.61 17.50 -35.22
N ALA A 114 3.90 18.81 -35.21
CA ALA A 114 4.15 19.57 -34.00
C ALA A 114 2.95 19.59 -33.04
N ALA A 115 1.71 19.70 -33.54
CA ALA A 115 0.51 19.61 -32.70
C ALA A 115 0.35 18.20 -32.12
N LYS A 116 0.61 17.16 -32.92
CA LYS A 116 0.56 15.76 -32.46
C LYS A 116 1.61 15.49 -31.38
N ASP A 117 2.84 15.92 -31.58
CA ASP A 117 3.94 15.74 -30.63
C ASP A 117 3.69 16.50 -29.33
N LEU A 118 3.19 17.74 -29.41
CA LEU A 118 2.86 18.56 -28.25
C LEU A 118 1.65 18.03 -27.48
N SER A 119 0.64 17.53 -28.19
CA SER A 119 -0.50 16.83 -27.59
C SER A 119 -0.04 15.54 -26.88
N ASN A 120 0.81 14.74 -27.52
CA ASN A 120 1.34 13.51 -26.93
C ASN A 120 2.18 13.80 -25.68
N ALA A 121 3.01 14.85 -25.72
CA ALA A 121 3.81 15.29 -24.57
C ALA A 121 2.91 15.76 -23.41
N ALA A 122 1.88 16.56 -23.69
CA ALA A 122 0.92 17.02 -22.68
C ALA A 122 0.13 15.87 -22.06
N ILE A 123 -0.36 14.92 -22.89
CA ILE A 123 -1.05 13.73 -22.41
C ILE A 123 -0.12 12.87 -21.56
N THR A 124 1.12 12.66 -22.01
CA THR A 124 2.12 11.87 -21.26
C THR A 124 2.41 12.51 -19.91
N LEU A 125 2.61 13.83 -19.87
CA LEU A 125 2.84 14.56 -18.62
C LEU A 125 1.66 14.39 -17.66
N LEU A 126 0.43 14.65 -18.12
CA LEU A 126 -0.77 14.51 -17.28
C LEU A 126 -0.96 13.07 -16.80
N TYR A 127 -0.72 12.09 -17.67
CA TYR A 127 -0.82 10.66 -17.34
C TYR A 127 0.25 10.22 -16.32
N GLU A 128 1.50 10.67 -16.48
CA GLU A 128 2.60 10.33 -15.55
C GLU A 128 2.49 11.06 -14.20
N THR A 129 1.76 12.18 -14.12
CA THR A 129 1.60 12.94 -12.86
C THR A 129 0.72 12.25 -11.83
N ILE A 130 -0.17 11.34 -12.25
CA ILE A 130 -1.08 10.64 -11.36
C ILE A 130 -0.66 9.17 -11.29
N PRO A 131 -0.51 8.59 -10.08
CA PRO A 131 -0.23 7.17 -9.96
C PRO A 131 -1.39 6.35 -10.54
N HIS A 132 -1.05 5.40 -11.39
CA HIS A 132 -1.98 4.48 -12.03
C HIS A 132 -1.55 3.05 -11.72
N PRO A 133 -2.28 2.32 -10.85
CA PRO A 133 -3.54 2.67 -10.19
C PRO A 133 -3.38 3.68 -9.01
N PRO A 134 -4.47 4.30 -8.52
CA PRO A 134 -4.41 5.26 -7.42
C PRO A 134 -3.71 4.70 -6.17
N ALA A 135 -2.88 5.52 -5.52
CA ALA A 135 -2.10 5.12 -4.35
C ALA A 135 -2.84 5.28 -3.01
N ALA A 136 -3.92 6.08 -2.98
CA ALA A 136 -4.71 6.34 -1.78
C ALA A 136 -6.21 6.44 -2.12
N SER A 137 -7.06 6.14 -1.15
CA SER A 137 -8.53 6.22 -1.27
C SER A 137 -9.12 7.01 -0.11
N LEU A 138 -10.13 7.82 -0.39
CA LEU A 138 -10.92 8.54 0.61
C LEU A 138 -12.09 7.70 1.17
N GLY A 139 -12.26 6.46 0.71
CA GLY A 139 -13.32 5.59 1.19
C GLY A 139 -13.12 5.23 2.67
N ALA A 140 -14.20 5.24 3.45
CA ALA A 140 -14.18 4.88 4.87
C ALA A 140 -13.53 3.51 5.14
N MET A 141 -13.67 2.58 4.19
CA MET A 141 -13.05 1.24 4.22
C MET A 141 -11.52 1.27 4.38
N HIS A 142 -10.85 2.32 3.90
CA HIS A 142 -9.38 2.47 3.88
C HIS A 142 -8.88 3.56 4.83
N ALA A 143 -9.76 4.15 5.65
CA ALA A 143 -9.38 5.17 6.62
C ALA A 143 -8.44 4.60 7.70
N PHE A 144 -8.64 3.34 8.07
CA PHE A 144 -7.86 2.64 9.08
C PHE A 144 -7.52 1.21 8.63
N ARG A 145 -6.58 0.57 9.33
CA ARG A 145 -6.28 -0.85 9.13
C ARG A 145 -7.46 -1.69 9.58
N GLN A 146 -7.98 -2.55 8.70
CA GLN A 146 -9.02 -3.50 9.08
C GLN A 146 -8.51 -4.49 10.13
N ALA A 147 -9.42 -5.06 10.93
CA ALA A 147 -9.05 -5.97 12.01
C ALA A 147 -8.42 -7.28 11.52
N ASP A 148 -8.74 -7.71 10.29
CA ASP A 148 -8.16 -8.88 9.64
C ASP A 148 -7.01 -8.54 8.66
N GLY A 149 -6.61 -7.27 8.59
CA GLY A 149 -5.59 -6.78 7.66
C GLY A 149 -6.05 -6.67 6.20
N GLY A 150 -7.35 -6.85 5.91
CA GLY A 150 -7.93 -6.60 4.59
C GLY A 150 -7.91 -5.13 4.17
N GLY A 151 -8.12 -4.88 2.88
CA GLY A 151 -8.24 -3.54 2.31
C GLY A 151 -6.96 -2.70 2.34
N ASN A 152 -5.80 -3.31 2.64
CA ASN A 152 -4.50 -2.63 2.68
C ASN A 152 -3.97 -2.33 1.27
N ASN A 153 -4.10 -3.30 0.36
CA ASN A 153 -3.89 -3.08 -1.07
C ASN A 153 -5.24 -2.68 -1.71
N LEU A 154 -5.24 -1.57 -2.45
CA LEU A 154 -6.47 -1.02 -3.06
C LEU A 154 -6.96 -1.83 -4.26
N GLN A 155 -6.05 -2.50 -4.97
CA GLN A 155 -6.36 -3.29 -6.17
C GLN A 155 -6.72 -4.74 -5.83
N ASP A 156 -6.13 -5.27 -4.75
CA ASP A 156 -6.37 -6.62 -4.23
C ASP A 156 -6.62 -6.54 -2.71
N PRO A 157 -7.87 -6.26 -2.29
CA PRO A 157 -8.21 -6.09 -0.88
C PRO A 157 -7.93 -7.31 0.00
N ASP A 158 -7.83 -8.50 -0.59
CA ASP A 158 -7.58 -9.75 0.14
C ASP A 158 -6.08 -10.00 0.34
N ARG A 159 -5.22 -9.22 -0.30
CA ARG A 159 -3.77 -9.39 -0.22
C ARG A 159 -3.27 -9.19 1.20
N GLY A 160 -2.80 -10.28 1.80
CA GLY A 160 -2.28 -10.28 3.16
C GLY A 160 -3.34 -10.31 4.26
N ARG A 161 -4.62 -10.44 3.92
CA ARG A 161 -5.71 -10.61 4.89
C ARG A 161 -5.54 -11.93 5.65
N ALA A 162 -5.92 -11.94 6.92
CA ALA A 162 -6.02 -13.17 7.71
C ALA A 162 -6.98 -14.18 7.06
N GLY A 163 -6.68 -15.47 7.21
CA GLY A 163 -7.46 -16.55 6.61
C GLY A 163 -7.17 -16.79 5.12
N THR A 164 -6.17 -16.13 4.54
CA THR A 164 -5.78 -16.33 3.13
C THR A 164 -4.60 -17.30 2.99
N PRO A 165 -4.43 -17.97 1.82
CA PRO A 165 -3.31 -18.88 1.59
C PRO A 165 -1.95 -18.18 1.69
N TYR A 166 -0.92 -18.90 2.15
CA TYR A 166 0.47 -18.44 2.06
C TYR A 166 0.92 -18.30 0.61
N ALA A 167 1.71 -17.26 0.33
CA ALA A 167 2.41 -17.14 -0.94
C ALA A 167 3.53 -18.19 -1.07
N ARG A 168 4.06 -18.36 -2.28
CA ARG A 168 5.21 -19.23 -2.56
C ARG A 168 6.29 -18.47 -3.30
N LYS A 169 7.51 -18.55 -2.79
CA LYS A 169 8.70 -17.97 -3.44
C LYS A 169 9.46 -18.98 -4.28
N CYS A 170 9.32 -20.28 -4.01
CA CYS A 170 10.01 -21.32 -4.76
C CYS A 170 9.06 -22.41 -5.27
N ALA A 171 9.39 -22.94 -6.45
CA ALA A 171 8.67 -24.06 -7.04
C ALA A 171 8.70 -25.28 -6.11
N ARG A 172 7.55 -25.95 -6.00
CA ARG A 172 7.41 -27.14 -5.15
C ARG A 172 8.19 -28.31 -5.78
N LYS A 173 9.25 -28.77 -5.11
CA LYS A 173 10.07 -29.90 -5.59
C LYS A 173 9.45 -31.29 -5.36
N LYS A 174 8.47 -31.46 -4.44
CA LYS A 174 7.71 -32.71 -4.25
C LYS A 174 6.35 -32.50 -3.55
N ARG A 175 5.38 -33.39 -3.82
CA ARG A 175 4.07 -33.44 -3.13
C ARG A 175 4.14 -34.20 -1.81
N ASP A 176 5.24 -34.11 -1.08
CA ASP A 176 5.24 -34.57 0.29
C ASP A 176 4.62 -33.45 1.11
N PHE A 177 3.52 -33.76 1.79
CA PHE A 177 3.11 -32.95 2.94
C PHE A 177 4.28 -33.06 3.90
N PRO A 178 5.08 -32.00 4.11
CA PRO A 178 5.93 -32.08 5.26
C PRO A 178 4.94 -32.21 6.42
N ASN A 179 5.07 -33.28 7.20
CA ASN A 179 4.57 -33.28 8.56
C ASN A 179 5.32 -32.14 9.25
N ILE A 180 4.84 -30.92 9.03
CA ILE A 180 5.34 -29.70 9.64
C ILE A 180 4.79 -29.79 11.06
N VAL A 181 5.54 -30.53 11.89
CA VAL A 181 5.24 -30.73 13.30
C VAL A 181 4.87 -29.39 13.91
N ALA A 182 3.75 -29.41 14.63
CA ALA A 182 3.16 -28.33 15.40
C ALA A 182 4.15 -27.83 16.46
N GLY A 183 5.04 -26.94 16.06
CA GLY A 183 6.04 -26.39 16.95
C GLY A 183 6.65 -25.09 16.45
N SER A 184 5.86 -24.20 15.84
CA SER A 184 6.34 -22.82 15.62
C SER A 184 6.19 -22.05 16.93
N ARG A 185 7.25 -22.00 17.74
CA ARG A 185 7.36 -21.12 18.90
C ARG A 185 8.16 -19.90 18.46
N ALA A 186 7.52 -18.76 18.57
CA ALA A 186 7.75 -17.65 17.66
C ALA A 186 7.92 -16.35 18.46
N ASN A 187 8.98 -15.61 18.12
CA ASN A 187 9.09 -14.19 18.48
C ASN A 187 7.81 -13.46 18.06
N ILE A 188 7.40 -12.43 18.81
CA ILE A 188 6.13 -11.69 18.59
C ILE A 188 5.97 -11.25 17.13
N ARG A 189 7.05 -10.83 16.46
CA ARG A 189 7.07 -10.52 15.03
C ARG A 189 6.56 -11.64 14.13
N TYR A 190 6.93 -12.88 14.43
CA TYR A 190 6.46 -14.03 13.67
C TYR A 190 5.00 -14.33 13.99
N LEU A 191 4.57 -14.21 15.26
CA LEU A 191 3.16 -14.36 15.61
C LEU A 191 2.29 -13.31 14.93
N ASP A 192 2.82 -12.10 14.71
CA ASP A 192 2.13 -11.00 14.06
C ASP A 192 1.87 -11.27 12.58
N ALA A 193 2.90 -11.65 11.83
CA ALA A 193 2.81 -11.80 10.38
C ALA A 193 2.50 -13.23 9.89
N CYS A 194 2.68 -14.26 10.72
CA CYS A 194 2.59 -15.67 10.34
C CYS A 194 1.96 -16.56 11.43
N ALA A 195 0.78 -17.11 11.14
CA ALA A 195 0.11 -18.09 11.97
C ALA A 195 -0.46 -19.21 11.09
N ARG A 196 -0.29 -20.48 11.45
CA ARG A 196 -0.90 -21.57 10.68
C ARG A 196 -2.33 -21.78 11.13
N HIS A 197 -3.23 -22.00 10.17
CA HIS A 197 -4.59 -22.42 10.50
C HIS A 197 -4.60 -23.86 11.05
N PRO A 198 -5.36 -24.17 12.12
CA PRO A 198 -5.32 -25.49 12.77
C PRO A 198 -5.71 -26.67 11.87
N ARG A 199 -6.61 -26.44 10.90
CA ARG A 199 -7.15 -27.48 10.01
C ARG A 199 -6.54 -27.51 8.61
N ASP A 200 -6.03 -26.38 8.14
CA ASP A 200 -5.46 -26.26 6.79
C ASP A 200 -4.12 -25.54 6.86
N TRP A 201 -3.03 -26.28 6.64
CA TRP A 201 -1.69 -25.75 6.81
C TRP A 201 -1.25 -24.82 5.69
N ASN A 202 -2.03 -24.70 4.60
CA ASN A 202 -1.74 -23.76 3.53
C ASN A 202 -2.26 -22.34 3.83
N ILE A 203 -3.07 -22.18 4.87
CA ILE A 203 -3.71 -20.90 5.22
C ILE A 203 -2.92 -20.18 6.31
N ASN A 204 -2.68 -18.89 6.10
CA ASN A 204 -2.22 -17.97 7.13
C ASN A 204 -3.42 -17.50 7.96
N ALA A 205 -3.46 -17.85 9.24
CA ALA A 205 -4.57 -17.50 10.13
C ALA A 205 -4.47 -16.07 10.69
N THR A 206 -3.33 -15.39 10.54
CA THR A 206 -3.13 -13.98 10.94
C THR A 206 -2.91 -13.13 9.70
N SER A 207 -2.96 -11.80 9.87
CA SER A 207 -2.63 -10.88 8.78
C SER A 207 -1.15 -11.02 8.40
N SER A 208 -0.80 -10.74 7.14
CA SER A 208 0.61 -10.73 6.71
C SER A 208 1.30 -9.40 7.01
N TYR A 209 0.65 -8.50 7.76
CA TYR A 209 1.16 -7.17 8.04
C TYR A 209 1.80 -7.10 9.43
N LEU A 210 2.55 -6.03 9.67
CA LEU A 210 3.03 -5.70 11.01
C LEU A 210 2.01 -4.76 11.66
N ASP A 211 0.92 -5.33 12.16
CA ASP A 211 -0.25 -4.60 12.66
C ASP A 211 -0.62 -4.95 14.11
N LEU A 212 0.29 -5.60 14.83
CA LEU A 212 0.10 -6.02 16.23
C LEU A 212 -1.16 -6.89 16.42
N SER A 213 -1.49 -7.74 15.45
CA SER A 213 -2.53 -8.76 15.53
C SER A 213 -2.50 -9.59 16.83
N PRO A 214 -1.34 -9.92 17.45
CA PRO A 214 -1.32 -10.63 18.73
C PRO A 214 -1.91 -9.83 19.89
N LEU A 215 -1.82 -8.50 19.84
CA LEU A 215 -2.44 -7.59 20.80
C LEU A 215 -3.91 -7.35 20.45
N TYR A 216 -4.17 -6.93 19.21
CA TYR A 216 -5.48 -6.43 18.78
C TYR A 216 -6.43 -7.48 18.20
N GLY A 217 -6.00 -8.71 17.96
CA GLY A 217 -6.79 -9.73 17.28
C GLY A 217 -6.65 -9.75 15.76
N ILE A 218 -7.18 -10.82 15.16
CA ILE A 218 -7.04 -11.18 13.73
C ILE A 218 -8.33 -10.96 12.92
N ASN A 219 -9.39 -10.49 13.57
CA ASN A 219 -10.68 -10.16 12.99
C ASN A 219 -11.48 -9.26 13.95
N GLN A 220 -12.61 -8.72 13.50
CA GLN A 220 -13.38 -7.76 14.30
C GLN A 220 -13.87 -8.35 15.63
N ALA A 221 -14.27 -9.63 15.66
CA ALA A 221 -14.77 -10.26 16.88
C ALA A 221 -13.68 -10.34 17.95
N THR A 222 -12.49 -10.81 17.58
CA THR A 222 -11.34 -10.89 18.52
C THR A 222 -10.83 -9.51 18.93
N GLN A 223 -10.90 -8.53 18.05
CA GLN A 223 -10.55 -7.14 18.35
C GLN A 223 -11.50 -6.48 19.34
N ASP A 224 -12.79 -6.79 19.23
CA ASP A 224 -13.78 -6.24 20.14
C ASP A 224 -13.64 -6.81 21.56
N MET A 225 -13.14 -8.04 21.70
CA MET A 225 -12.94 -8.70 23.00
C MET A 225 -11.85 -8.08 23.86
N VAL A 226 -10.90 -7.35 23.27
CA VAL A 226 -9.80 -6.69 24.01
C VAL A 226 -10.08 -5.23 24.34
N ARG A 227 -11.18 -4.67 23.84
CA ARG A 227 -11.53 -3.24 23.94
C ARG A 227 -12.53 -2.96 25.05
N ASP A 228 -12.30 -1.88 25.79
CA ASP A 228 -13.29 -1.32 26.71
C ASP A 228 -14.12 -0.24 26.01
N LYS A 229 -15.04 -0.69 25.15
CA LYS A 229 -15.95 0.20 24.40
C LYS A 229 -16.90 0.99 25.31
N ALA A 230 -17.10 0.55 26.56
CA ALA A 230 -17.98 1.21 27.50
C ALA A 230 -17.44 2.56 27.94
N GLN A 231 -16.12 2.79 27.87
CA GLN A 231 -15.53 4.08 28.20
C GLN A 231 -15.70 5.13 27.09
N GLY A 232 -15.88 4.75 25.82
CA GLY A 232 -15.99 5.74 24.73
C GLY A 232 -14.69 6.52 24.49
N ARG A 233 -13.56 5.92 24.85
CA ARG A 233 -12.21 6.53 24.87
C ARG A 233 -11.22 5.78 23.98
N GLY A 234 -11.66 4.73 23.31
CA GLY A 234 -10.82 3.94 22.40
C GLY A 234 -9.70 3.20 23.11
N VAL A 235 -9.89 2.78 24.37
CA VAL A 235 -8.89 2.10 25.20
C VAL A 235 -9.05 0.58 25.18
N LEU A 236 -7.96 -0.13 25.44
CA LEU A 236 -7.94 -1.56 25.70
C LEU A 236 -8.16 -1.86 27.19
N TYR A 237 -8.67 -3.05 27.50
CA TYR A 237 -8.60 -3.55 28.86
C TYR A 237 -7.13 -3.63 29.31
N PRO A 238 -6.81 -3.19 30.54
CA PRO A 238 -5.43 -3.19 31.03
C PRO A 238 -4.79 -4.57 30.97
N ASP A 239 -3.54 -4.61 30.52
CA ASP A 239 -2.69 -5.80 30.46
C ASP A 239 -3.29 -6.97 29.66
N THR A 240 -4.26 -6.69 28.78
CA THR A 240 -5.01 -7.68 27.99
C THR A 240 -4.49 -7.77 26.54
N PHE A 241 -4.44 -8.98 25.98
CA PHE A 241 -4.06 -9.22 24.58
C PHE A 241 -4.82 -10.40 23.97
N SER A 242 -5.01 -10.37 22.64
CA SER A 242 -5.87 -11.34 21.94
C SER A 242 -5.27 -12.74 21.79
N GLU A 243 -3.96 -12.86 21.56
CA GLU A 243 -3.32 -14.14 21.18
C GLU A 243 -3.26 -15.15 22.34
N GLU A 244 -3.98 -16.27 22.19
CA GLU A 244 -4.08 -17.33 23.19
C GLU A 244 -2.81 -18.19 23.30
N ARG A 245 -2.07 -18.37 22.20
CA ARG A 245 -0.90 -19.26 22.14
C ARG A 245 0.27 -18.76 22.99
N LEU A 246 0.28 -17.47 23.34
CA LEU A 246 1.29 -16.89 24.22
C LEU A 246 1.30 -17.51 25.62
N THR A 247 0.19 -18.13 26.04
CA THR A 247 0.13 -18.91 27.29
C THR A 247 1.13 -20.07 27.31
N PHE A 248 1.51 -20.58 26.13
CA PHE A 248 2.47 -21.67 25.98
C PHE A 248 3.90 -21.19 25.63
N LEU A 249 4.14 -19.88 25.66
CA LEU A 249 5.46 -19.29 25.44
C LEU A 249 6.01 -18.71 26.75
N PRO A 250 7.34 -18.52 26.85
CA PRO A 250 7.94 -17.88 28.00
C PRO A 250 7.27 -16.54 28.33
N PRO A 251 7.07 -16.19 29.63
CA PRO A 251 6.32 -15.00 30.05
C PRO A 251 6.85 -13.68 29.48
N ALA A 252 8.13 -13.63 29.08
CA ALA A 252 8.74 -12.47 28.44
C ALA A 252 8.01 -12.03 27.16
N ALA A 253 7.47 -12.97 26.38
CA ALA A 253 6.69 -12.65 25.17
C ALA A 253 5.39 -11.92 25.54
N SER A 254 4.66 -12.41 26.54
CA SER A 254 3.44 -11.77 27.03
C SER A 254 3.71 -10.42 27.67
N ALA A 255 4.80 -10.28 28.41
CA ALA A 255 5.20 -9.01 29.03
C ALA A 255 5.44 -7.90 28.00
N LEU A 256 6.00 -8.22 26.83
CA LEU A 256 6.17 -7.24 25.75
C LEU A 256 4.81 -6.78 25.18
N LEU A 257 3.82 -7.67 25.07
CA LEU A 257 2.47 -7.25 24.67
C LEU A 257 1.79 -6.38 25.72
N VAL A 258 2.04 -6.63 27.01
CA VAL A 258 1.56 -5.76 28.09
C VAL A 258 2.12 -4.34 27.95
N ILE A 259 3.40 -4.19 27.58
CA ILE A 259 3.99 -2.88 27.30
C ILE A 259 3.25 -2.18 26.14
N PHE A 260 2.99 -2.90 25.03
CA PHE A 260 2.25 -2.33 23.91
C PHE A 260 0.78 -2.03 24.23
N ASN A 261 0.13 -2.82 25.09
CA ASN A 261 -1.21 -2.54 25.60
C ASN A 261 -1.22 -1.22 26.38
N ARG A 262 -0.30 -1.07 27.35
CA ARG A 262 -0.17 0.17 28.14
C ARG A 262 0.18 1.37 27.27
N ASN A 263 1.03 1.18 26.28
CA ASN A 263 1.36 2.23 25.31
C ASN A 263 0.14 2.65 24.48
N HIS A 264 -0.70 1.70 24.05
CA HIS A 264 -1.96 2.03 23.37
C HIS A 264 -2.86 2.93 24.23
N ASN A 265 -3.07 2.55 25.49
CA ASN A 265 -3.91 3.33 26.40
C ASN A 265 -3.31 4.72 26.67
N TYR A 266 -2.00 4.82 26.83
CA TYR A 266 -1.30 6.10 26.94
C TYR A 266 -1.50 6.97 25.69
N ILE A 267 -1.38 6.39 24.48
CA ILE A 267 -1.61 7.11 23.23
C ILE A 267 -3.05 7.62 23.15
N ALA A 268 -4.05 6.77 23.44
CA ALA A 268 -5.46 7.14 23.42
C ALA A 268 -5.75 8.32 24.36
N GLU A 269 -5.19 8.28 25.58
CA GLU A 269 -5.27 9.40 26.52
C GLU A 269 -4.61 10.68 25.99
N MET A 270 -3.43 10.57 25.37
CA MET A 270 -2.73 11.73 24.81
C MET A 270 -3.50 12.35 23.64
N LEU A 271 -4.05 11.53 22.74
CA LEU A 271 -4.89 11.98 21.64
C LEU A 271 -6.11 12.77 22.16
N LEU A 272 -6.79 12.25 23.17
CA LEU A 272 -7.95 12.91 23.77
C LEU A 272 -7.57 14.22 24.50
N LYS A 273 -6.41 14.25 25.18
CA LYS A 273 -5.91 15.46 25.86
C LYS A 273 -5.49 16.56 24.87
N MET A 274 -4.85 16.19 23.76
CA MET A 274 -4.41 17.15 22.74
C MET A 274 -5.57 17.65 21.90
N ASN A 275 -6.44 16.74 21.42
CA ASN A 275 -7.66 16.99 20.65
C ASN A 275 -7.52 18.18 19.67
N GLU A 276 -6.47 18.18 18.85
CA GLU A 276 -6.05 19.35 18.05
C GLU A 276 -7.18 19.89 17.15
N ARG A 277 -8.04 19.01 16.64
CA ARG A 277 -9.17 19.36 15.75
C ARG A 277 -10.45 19.73 16.50
N GLY A 278 -10.49 19.55 17.83
CA GLY A 278 -11.70 19.75 18.64
C GLY A 278 -12.84 18.78 18.30
N GLY A 279 -12.53 17.62 17.71
CA GLY A 279 -13.54 16.65 17.23
C GLY A 279 -14.05 15.70 18.31
N TRP A 280 -13.31 15.54 19.40
CA TRP A 280 -13.67 14.66 20.50
C TRP A 280 -14.09 15.42 21.75
N SER A 281 -14.78 14.74 22.66
CA SER A 281 -15.27 15.28 23.92
C SER A 281 -14.83 14.43 25.11
N ASP A 282 -14.51 15.10 26.22
CA ASP A 282 -14.23 14.49 27.52
C ASP A 282 -14.98 15.26 28.61
N PRO A 283 -16.00 14.69 29.29
CA PRO A 283 -16.45 13.30 29.22
C PRO A 283 -17.03 12.92 27.84
N PRO A 284 -17.02 11.62 27.48
CA PRO A 284 -17.57 11.12 26.23
C PRO A 284 -19.03 11.50 26.02
N PRO A 285 -19.51 11.56 24.75
CA PRO A 285 -20.90 11.89 24.45
C PRO A 285 -21.90 10.98 25.17
N ALA A 286 -23.02 11.53 25.61
CA ALA A 286 -24.11 10.75 26.19
C ALA A 286 -24.86 9.92 25.11
N ASP A 287 -24.87 10.40 23.86
CA ASP A 287 -25.44 9.66 22.73
C ASP A 287 -24.59 8.42 22.42
N ILE A 288 -25.25 7.25 22.40
CA ILE A 288 -24.60 5.95 22.21
C ILE A 288 -23.88 5.86 20.86
N LYS A 289 -24.43 6.43 19.80
CA LYS A 289 -23.83 6.39 18.46
C LYS A 289 -22.62 7.29 18.38
N LEU A 290 -22.72 8.51 18.90
CA LEU A 290 -21.59 9.45 18.92
C LEU A 290 -20.46 8.94 19.82
N LYS A 291 -20.80 8.32 20.96
CA LYS A 291 -19.82 7.67 21.83
C LYS A 291 -19.11 6.51 21.14
N ALA A 292 -19.84 5.66 20.42
CA ALA A 292 -19.25 4.55 19.68
C ALA A 292 -18.36 5.05 18.52
N GLN A 293 -18.76 6.12 17.84
CA GLN A 293 -17.94 6.73 16.79
C GLN A 293 -16.64 7.31 17.36
N GLN A 294 -16.72 8.07 18.46
CA GLN A 294 -15.54 8.61 19.14
C GLN A 294 -14.60 7.48 19.60
N ASP A 295 -15.15 6.41 20.19
CA ASP A 295 -14.37 5.24 20.61
C ASP A 295 -13.59 4.63 19.46
N GLU A 296 -14.26 4.42 18.32
CA GLU A 296 -13.68 3.81 17.13
C GLU A 296 -12.58 4.67 16.51
N GLU A 297 -12.82 5.98 16.37
CA GLU A 297 -11.83 6.90 15.80
C GLU A 297 -10.57 6.99 16.66
N ILE A 298 -10.71 7.11 17.99
CA ILE A 298 -9.58 7.17 18.91
C ILE A 298 -8.85 5.82 18.94
N PHE A 299 -9.57 4.71 19.01
CA PHE A 299 -9.00 3.37 19.02
C PHE A 299 -8.16 3.10 17.76
N GLN A 300 -8.72 3.33 16.58
CA GLN A 300 -8.01 3.04 15.33
C GLN A 300 -6.81 3.98 15.12
N THR A 301 -6.94 5.25 15.51
CA THR A 301 -5.80 6.20 15.48
C THR A 301 -4.69 5.75 16.43
N SER A 302 -5.04 5.39 17.67
CA SER A 302 -4.09 4.88 18.67
C SER A 302 -3.42 3.59 18.20
N ARG A 303 -4.18 2.69 17.56
CA ARG A 303 -3.68 1.46 16.96
C ARG A 303 -2.65 1.76 15.87
N LEU A 304 -2.92 2.69 14.95
CA LEU A 304 -1.98 3.06 13.89
C LEU A 304 -0.65 3.59 14.45
N VAL A 305 -0.72 4.49 15.44
CA VAL A 305 0.48 5.05 16.09
C VAL A 305 1.28 3.95 16.80
N ASN A 306 0.59 3.08 17.55
CA ASN A 306 1.24 1.99 18.27
C ASN A 306 1.90 0.96 17.32
N CYS A 307 1.24 0.65 16.19
CA CYS A 307 1.85 -0.17 15.14
C CYS A 307 3.08 0.52 14.52
N GLY A 308 3.07 1.84 14.38
CA GLY A 308 4.25 2.63 13.99
C GLY A 308 5.42 2.44 14.96
N HIS A 309 5.18 2.53 16.26
CA HIS A 309 6.19 2.25 17.29
C HIS A 309 6.72 0.81 17.20
N PHE A 310 5.85 -0.17 16.97
CA PHE A 310 6.25 -1.56 16.82
C PHE A 310 7.13 -1.80 15.58
N ILE A 311 6.76 -1.22 14.44
CA ILE A 311 7.56 -1.28 13.21
C ILE A 311 8.92 -0.61 13.43
N ASN A 312 8.95 0.55 14.10
CA ASN A 312 10.20 1.23 14.43
C ASN A 312 11.11 0.36 15.31
N LEU A 313 10.58 -0.23 16.38
CA LEU A 313 11.33 -1.15 17.24
C LEU A 313 11.88 -2.36 16.47
N ILE A 314 11.10 -2.91 15.52
CA ILE A 314 11.57 -4.02 14.67
C ILE A 314 12.71 -3.58 13.75
N VAL A 315 12.54 -2.46 13.04
CA VAL A 315 13.50 -2.04 12.02
C VAL A 315 14.79 -1.52 12.66
N SER A 316 14.67 -0.76 13.75
CA SER A 316 15.79 -0.11 14.42
C SER A 316 16.55 -1.08 15.32
N ASP A 317 15.88 -1.67 16.30
CA ASP A 317 16.56 -2.46 17.34
C ASP A 317 16.70 -3.93 16.95
N LEU A 318 15.60 -4.57 16.53
CA LEU A 318 15.62 -6.01 16.24
C LEU A 318 16.47 -6.33 15.00
N CYS A 319 16.20 -5.67 13.87
CA CYS A 319 16.97 -5.88 12.65
C CYS A 319 18.42 -5.38 12.79
N GLY A 320 18.62 -4.26 13.49
CA GLY A 320 19.96 -3.75 13.81
C GLY A 320 20.80 -4.76 14.58
N GLY A 321 20.25 -5.30 15.68
CA GLY A 321 20.90 -6.32 16.49
C GLY A 321 21.16 -7.62 15.73
N LEU A 322 20.18 -8.11 14.95
CA LEU A 322 20.32 -9.35 14.18
C LEU A 322 21.37 -9.28 13.07
N LEU A 323 21.47 -8.13 12.41
CA LEU A 323 22.42 -7.91 11.31
C LEU A 323 23.80 -7.45 11.80
N GLY A 324 23.96 -7.22 13.11
CA GLY A 324 25.20 -6.70 13.69
C GLY A 324 25.52 -5.28 13.21
N ILE A 325 24.51 -4.51 12.81
CA ILE A 325 24.69 -3.14 12.31
C ILE A 325 24.62 -2.19 13.51
N VAL A 326 25.69 -1.45 13.76
CA VAL A 326 25.74 -0.43 14.81
C VAL A 326 24.77 0.71 14.46
N TRP A 327 24.07 1.24 15.47
CA TRP A 327 23.11 2.36 15.36
C TRP A 327 23.58 3.53 14.47
N ALA A 328 24.87 3.89 14.52
CA ALA A 328 25.44 4.96 13.68
C ALA A 328 25.41 4.68 12.16
N ASN A 329 25.37 3.41 11.74
CA ASN A 329 25.25 3.01 10.33
C ASN A 329 23.78 2.72 9.93
N LEU A 330 22.87 2.70 10.90
CA LEU A 330 21.45 2.45 10.69
C LEU A 330 20.69 3.72 10.27
N GLU A 331 21.17 4.92 10.62
CA GLU A 331 20.58 6.19 10.14
C GLU A 331 20.43 6.19 8.61
N GLY A 332 21.41 5.70 7.85
CA GLY A 332 21.33 5.60 6.39
C GLY A 332 20.38 4.52 5.82
N ILE A 333 19.92 3.57 6.63
CA ILE A 333 19.03 2.45 6.24
C ILE A 333 17.59 2.65 6.75
N ILE A 334 17.45 3.25 7.94
CA ILE A 334 16.18 3.53 8.61
C ILE A 334 15.57 4.82 8.07
N SER A 335 16.38 5.84 7.77
CA SER A 335 15.93 7.13 7.26
C SER A 335 15.05 7.04 5.99
N PRO A 336 15.32 6.18 4.99
CA PRO A 336 14.42 6.02 3.85
C PRO A 336 13.07 5.34 4.16
N LEU A 337 13.02 4.50 5.21
CA LEU A 337 11.81 3.76 5.63
C LEU A 337 10.94 4.60 6.57
N LEU A 338 11.54 5.41 7.45
CA LEU A 338 10.83 6.20 8.48
C LEU A 338 10.85 7.72 8.19
N ASP A 339 11.99 8.33 7.82
CA ASP A 339 12.07 9.78 7.55
C ASP A 339 11.49 10.15 6.17
N ASN A 340 11.44 9.18 5.25
CA ASN A 340 10.83 9.33 3.93
C ASN A 340 9.66 8.37 3.71
N ALA A 341 8.83 8.16 4.74
CA ALA A 341 7.66 7.27 4.69
C ALA A 341 6.75 7.53 3.46
N PHE A 342 6.74 8.75 2.93
CA PHE A 342 5.96 9.17 1.77
C PHE A 342 6.77 9.39 0.49
N GLY A 343 8.11 9.37 0.53
CA GLY A 343 8.92 9.56 -0.67
C GLY A 343 9.27 8.26 -1.39
N PRO A 344 9.69 8.38 -2.67
CA PRO A 344 10.05 7.24 -3.50
C PRO A 344 11.31 6.55 -2.96
N ILE A 345 11.22 5.24 -2.75
CA ILE A 345 12.40 4.42 -2.44
C ILE A 345 13.10 4.14 -3.78
N LYS A 346 14.22 4.83 -4.02
CA LYS A 346 15.00 4.70 -5.25
C LYS A 346 16.03 3.57 -5.06
N GLY A 347 15.91 2.50 -5.85
CA GLY A 347 16.91 1.44 -5.91
C GLY A 347 18.19 1.93 -6.61
N LYS A 348 19.29 1.18 -6.47
CA LYS A 348 20.62 1.50 -7.05
C LYS A 348 20.62 1.76 -8.57
N ASN A 349 19.59 1.32 -9.29
CA ASN A 349 19.47 1.47 -10.75
C ASN A 349 18.46 2.55 -11.16
N GLY A 350 18.05 3.44 -10.23
CA GLY A 350 16.99 4.42 -10.47
C GLY A 350 15.58 3.82 -10.53
N LYS A 351 15.43 2.49 -10.39
CA LYS A 351 14.13 1.83 -10.29
C LYS A 351 13.44 2.26 -8.99
N ILE A 352 12.28 2.88 -9.13
CA ILE A 352 11.42 3.26 -8.00
C ILE A 352 10.73 1.99 -7.49
N VAL A 353 10.79 1.76 -6.18
CA VAL A 353 9.98 0.73 -5.53
C VAL A 353 8.59 1.29 -5.30
N GLU A 354 7.59 0.71 -5.95
CA GLU A 354 6.19 1.09 -5.79
C GLU A 354 5.71 0.75 -4.36
N ARG A 355 5.01 1.71 -3.73
CA ARG A 355 4.36 1.53 -2.42
C ARG A 355 2.90 1.08 -2.64
N GLY A 356 2.27 0.52 -1.61
CA GLY A 356 0.84 0.16 -1.64
C GLY A 356 0.51 -1.16 -2.36
N GLN A 357 1.50 -1.89 -2.85
CA GLN A 357 1.30 -3.20 -3.52
C GLN A 357 0.93 -4.34 -2.55
N GLY A 358 0.75 -4.06 -1.26
CA GLY A 358 0.42 -5.04 -0.22
C GLY A 358 1.57 -5.99 0.12
N ASN A 359 1.38 -6.78 1.18
CA ASN A 359 2.30 -7.84 1.58
C ASN A 359 1.56 -9.17 1.71
N GLN A 360 2.24 -10.27 1.42
CA GLN A 360 1.72 -11.62 1.67
C GLN A 360 2.88 -12.51 2.11
N CYS A 361 2.78 -13.04 3.32
CA CYS A 361 3.81 -13.92 3.84
C CYS A 361 3.87 -15.22 3.03
N SER A 362 5.08 -15.70 2.77
CA SER A 362 5.28 -16.94 2.03
C SER A 362 5.48 -18.13 2.97
N ALA A 363 5.15 -19.33 2.49
CA ALA A 363 5.39 -20.56 3.25
C ALA A 363 6.88 -20.75 3.56
N GLU A 364 7.77 -20.32 2.66
CA GLU A 364 9.22 -20.37 2.88
C GLU A 364 9.67 -19.39 3.98
N PHE A 365 9.09 -18.19 4.03
CA PHE A 365 9.34 -17.23 5.12
C PHE A 365 8.94 -17.82 6.48
N ASN A 366 7.78 -18.50 6.54
CA ASN A 366 7.31 -19.20 7.73
C ASN A 366 8.30 -20.27 8.23
N VAL A 367 9.01 -20.95 7.32
CA VAL A 367 9.99 -21.98 7.66
C VAL A 367 11.33 -21.38 8.09
N ILE A 368 11.83 -20.38 7.36
CA ILE A 368 13.14 -19.78 7.64
C ILE A 368 13.14 -19.05 8.98
N TYR A 369 12.02 -18.49 9.43
CA TYR A 369 11.92 -17.80 10.72
C TYR A 369 11.75 -18.72 11.94
N ARG A 370 12.01 -20.03 11.79
CA ARG A 370 12.01 -20.99 12.89
C ARG A 370 13.37 -20.99 13.59
N TRP A 371 13.61 -19.95 14.37
CA TRP A 371 14.88 -19.72 15.06
C TRP A 371 14.90 -20.25 16.50
N HIS A 372 14.39 -21.48 16.69
CA HIS A 372 14.40 -22.16 17.99
C HIS A 372 15.78 -22.28 18.65
N PRO A 373 16.91 -22.41 17.92
CA PRO A 373 18.23 -22.48 18.55
C PRO A 373 18.67 -21.21 19.30
N ALA A 374 17.95 -20.09 19.13
CA ALA A 374 18.28 -18.82 19.81
C ALA A 374 17.72 -18.73 21.25
N LEU A 375 17.11 -19.79 21.77
CA LEU A 375 16.57 -19.83 23.13
C LEU A 375 17.69 -19.81 24.18
N SER A 376 17.44 -19.08 25.27
CA SER A 376 18.31 -19.15 26.44
C SER A 376 18.11 -20.47 27.19
N GLU A 377 19.13 -20.92 27.93
CA GLU A 377 19.03 -22.10 28.79
C GLU A 377 17.85 -22.00 29.77
N ARG A 378 17.62 -20.80 30.32
CA ARG A 378 16.48 -20.55 31.23
C ARG A 378 15.13 -20.76 30.55
N ASP A 379 14.96 -20.27 29.32
CA ASP A 379 13.71 -20.42 28.57
C ASP A 379 13.50 -21.85 28.07
N HIS A 380 14.60 -22.57 27.82
CA HIS A 380 14.59 -24.00 27.53
C HIS A 380 14.06 -24.79 28.72
N GLN A 381 14.58 -24.54 29.92
CA GLN A 381 14.14 -25.21 31.14
C GLN A 381 12.66 -24.91 31.46
N TRP A 382 12.24 -23.64 31.36
CA TRP A 382 10.83 -23.26 31.52
C TRP A 382 9.91 -23.99 30.53
N THR A 383 10.40 -24.17 29.30
CA THR A 383 9.69 -24.89 28.24
C THR A 383 9.51 -26.36 28.62
N GLU A 384 10.57 -27.04 29.07
CA GLU A 384 10.48 -28.42 29.52
C GLU A 384 9.50 -28.59 30.68
N ASP A 385 9.57 -27.73 31.69
CA ASP A 385 8.65 -27.75 32.84
C ASP A 385 7.19 -27.59 32.41
N THR A 386 6.95 -26.70 31.44
CA THR A 386 5.60 -26.48 30.88
C THR A 386 5.13 -27.68 30.08
N PHE A 387 6.01 -28.32 29.31
CA PHE A 387 5.70 -29.56 28.60
C PHE A 387 5.39 -30.69 29.58
N ARG A 388 6.17 -30.86 30.65
CA ARG A 388 5.92 -31.88 31.68
C ARG A 388 4.54 -31.72 32.34
N LYS A 389 4.08 -30.48 32.54
CA LYS A 389 2.70 -30.23 33.04
C LYS A 389 1.60 -30.69 32.08
N VAL A 390 1.87 -30.66 30.78
CA VAL A 390 0.87 -30.99 29.74
C VAL A 390 0.93 -32.47 29.33
N PHE A 391 2.14 -33.04 29.29
CA PHE A 391 2.44 -34.38 28.76
C PHE A 391 2.85 -35.39 29.84
N GLY A 392 3.02 -34.96 31.09
CA GLY A 392 3.55 -35.78 32.18
C GLY A 392 5.07 -35.98 32.05
N ASP A 393 5.58 -37.05 32.68
CA ASP A 393 7.00 -37.40 32.69
C ASP A 393 7.44 -38.26 31.48
N ALA A 394 6.60 -38.39 30.46
CA ALA A 394 6.97 -39.10 29.23
C ALA A 394 8.18 -38.41 28.55
N PRO A 395 9.17 -39.18 28.07
CA PRO A 395 10.29 -38.61 27.31
C PRO A 395 9.77 -37.86 26.09
N LEU A 396 10.24 -36.62 25.88
CA LEU A 396 9.75 -35.75 24.80
C LEU A 396 10.03 -36.32 23.40
N ASP A 397 11.06 -37.15 23.29
CA ASP A 397 11.49 -37.88 22.09
C ASP A 397 10.64 -39.13 21.78
N GLU A 398 9.81 -39.57 22.73
CA GLU A 398 8.88 -40.70 22.55
C GLU A 398 7.44 -40.25 22.19
N LEU A 399 7.18 -38.94 22.12
CA LEU A 399 5.86 -38.39 21.81
C LEU A 399 5.54 -38.46 20.32
N PHE A 400 4.38 -39.04 19.96
CA PHE A 400 3.86 -39.00 18.59
C PHE A 400 3.00 -37.76 18.34
N LEU A 401 2.81 -37.41 17.07
CA LEU A 401 1.99 -36.25 16.65
C LEU A 401 0.56 -36.30 17.19
N GLN A 402 0.01 -37.51 17.35
CA GLN A 402 -1.34 -37.72 17.86
C GLN A 402 -1.44 -37.36 19.35
N ASP A 403 -0.44 -37.73 20.15
CA ASP A 403 -0.36 -37.37 21.57
C ASP A 403 -0.25 -35.86 21.73
N PHE A 404 0.56 -35.22 20.89
CA PHE A 404 0.69 -33.77 20.83
C PHE A 404 -0.65 -33.09 20.51
N THR A 405 -1.36 -33.58 19.49
CA THR A 405 -2.62 -32.97 19.05
C THR A 405 -3.71 -33.07 20.12
N GLN A 406 -3.81 -34.23 20.80
CA GLN A 406 -4.77 -34.41 21.88
C GLN A 406 -4.45 -33.57 23.11
N ALA A 407 -3.20 -33.58 23.57
CA ALA A 407 -2.79 -32.84 24.75
C ALA A 407 -2.89 -31.32 24.51
N PHE A 408 -2.46 -30.85 23.34
CA PHE A 408 -2.61 -29.45 22.95
C PHE A 408 -4.09 -29.06 22.83
N GLY A 409 -4.94 -29.92 22.26
CA GLY A 409 -6.39 -29.68 22.21
C GLY A 409 -7.02 -29.51 23.60
N ARG A 410 -6.64 -30.35 24.57
CA ARG A 410 -7.07 -30.23 25.97
C ARG A 410 -6.57 -28.94 26.61
N ALA A 411 -5.28 -28.64 26.46
CA ALA A 411 -4.66 -27.45 27.03
C ALA A 411 -5.24 -26.16 26.45
N SER A 412 -5.48 -26.12 25.13
CA SER A 412 -6.11 -24.98 24.44
C SER A 412 -7.55 -24.77 24.88
N SER A 413 -8.31 -25.84 25.10
CA SER A 413 -9.70 -25.76 25.58
C SER A 413 -9.83 -25.27 27.03
N ALA A 414 -8.75 -25.37 27.82
CA ALA A 414 -8.69 -24.85 29.18
C ALA A 414 -8.39 -23.35 29.26
N ILE A 415 -7.99 -22.72 28.14
CA ILE A 415 -7.74 -21.28 28.09
C ILE A 415 -9.08 -20.55 28.17
N ASN A 416 -9.16 -19.52 29.02
CA ASN A 416 -10.36 -18.71 29.12
C ASN A 416 -10.61 -17.99 27.77
N PRO A 417 -11.81 -18.15 27.17
CA PRO A 417 -12.14 -17.47 25.93
C PRO A 417 -12.06 -15.95 26.08
N ASP A 418 -12.40 -15.40 27.24
CA ASP A 418 -12.29 -13.98 27.55
C ASP A 418 -10.82 -13.57 27.78
N PRO A 419 -10.22 -12.71 26.92
CA PRO A 419 -8.84 -12.28 27.02
C PRO A 419 -8.52 -11.56 28.33
N SER A 420 -9.49 -10.81 28.89
CA SER A 420 -9.32 -10.03 30.12
C SER A 420 -9.20 -10.91 31.37
N GLN A 421 -9.60 -12.17 31.27
CA GLN A 421 -9.60 -13.14 32.37
C GLN A 421 -8.40 -14.10 32.28
N ARG A 422 -7.52 -13.94 31.29
CA ARG A 422 -6.35 -14.80 31.11
C ARG A 422 -5.23 -14.42 32.06
N THR A 423 -4.41 -15.41 32.42
CA THR A 423 -3.22 -15.26 33.26
C THR A 423 -1.99 -15.76 32.49
N PHE A 424 -0.82 -15.16 32.71
CA PHE A 424 0.42 -15.62 32.10
C PHE A 424 1.55 -15.68 33.12
N GLY A 425 2.35 -16.74 33.12
CA GLY A 425 3.50 -16.87 34.02
C GLY A 425 3.20 -16.80 35.52
N GLY A 426 1.97 -17.10 35.95
CA GLY A 426 1.53 -16.93 37.34
C GLY A 426 1.12 -15.50 37.71
N PHE A 427 1.22 -14.55 36.77
CA PHE A 427 0.73 -13.19 36.93
C PHE A 427 -0.74 -13.10 36.51
N VAL A 428 -1.52 -12.42 37.35
CA VAL A 428 -2.88 -12.01 37.02
C VAL A 428 -2.79 -10.62 36.37
N GLN A 429 -3.49 -10.43 35.25
CA GLN A 429 -3.59 -9.12 34.60
C GLN A 429 -4.26 -8.13 35.56
N LEU A 430 -3.80 -6.88 35.61
CA LEU A 430 -4.37 -5.86 36.47
C LEU A 430 -5.85 -5.66 36.12
N ARG A 431 -6.74 -6.11 37.01
CA ARG A 431 -8.14 -5.73 36.95
C ARG A 431 -8.24 -4.32 37.49
N VAL A 432 -8.85 -3.41 36.73
CA VAL A 432 -9.63 -2.36 37.36
C VAL A 432 -10.80 -3.10 38.00
N LEU A 433 -10.73 -3.31 39.31
CA LEU A 433 -11.91 -3.61 40.12
C LEU A 433 -12.88 -2.44 39.86
N MET A 434 -13.89 -2.67 39.01
CA MET A 434 -15.03 -1.77 38.90
C MET A 434 -15.82 -1.79 40.21
#